data_AF-A0A2G4SPY9-F1
#
_entry.id   AF-A0A2G4SPY9-F1
#
_cell.length_a   1.000
_cell.length_b   1.000
_cell.length_c   1.000
_cell.angle_alpha   90.00
_cell.angle_beta   90.00
_cell.angle_gamma   90.00
#
_symmetry.space_group_name_H-M   'P 1'
#
loop_
_entity.id
_entity.type
_entity.pdbx_description
1 polymer ?
#
loop_
_entity_poly.entity_id
_entity_poly.type
_entity_poly.pdbx_seq_one_letter_code
_entity_poly.pdbx_strand_id
1 'polypeptide(L)'
;MRSLYNKNTQLEERVAASRRRCQAEQEEQEGSPVRRRGRPRVEPSQTIPAAYISQLSRLRLLDLGRMDKECSHCHALHWIDERQETSSMRYPSWESCCKQGSVQLQLLPDLPEYLKDLLERTDTQGRHFKDNLRQYNAAFAFTSLGCDIVSPEDRAKAATATTITIEMA
;
A
#
# COMPACT_ATOMS: atom_id res chain seq x y z
N MET A 1 6.08 -1.72 -21.15
CA MET A 1 7.17 -1.04 -20.40
C MET A 1 7.28 0.46 -20.73
N ARG A 2 7.79 0.89 -21.91
CA ARG A 2 7.95 2.33 -22.23
C ARG A 2 6.64 3.16 -22.13
N SER A 3 5.52 2.59 -22.55
CA SER A 3 4.20 3.24 -22.48
C SER A 3 3.72 3.48 -21.04
N LEU A 4 4.00 2.56 -20.10
CA LEU A 4 3.64 2.70 -18.69
C LEU A 4 4.57 3.68 -17.97
N TYR A 5 5.86 3.65 -18.28
CA TYR A 5 6.83 4.63 -17.79
C TYR A 5 6.41 6.06 -18.17
N ASN A 6 6.07 6.28 -19.44
CA ASN A 6 5.62 7.59 -19.92
C ASN A 6 4.31 8.06 -19.27
N LYS A 7 3.38 7.14 -18.98
CA LYS A 7 2.13 7.44 -18.25
C LYS A 7 2.39 7.81 -16.79
N ASN A 8 3.31 7.12 -16.12
CA ASN A 8 3.71 7.46 -14.75
C ASN A 8 4.43 8.81 -14.69
N THR A 9 5.33 9.09 -15.62
CA THR A 9 5.99 10.41 -15.72
C THR A 9 4.97 11.53 -15.94
N GLN A 10 3.98 11.33 -16.81
CA GLN A 10 2.89 12.30 -17.00
C GLN A 10 2.04 12.50 -15.75
N LEU A 11 1.81 11.46 -14.94
CA LEU A 11 1.08 11.58 -13.68
C LEU A 11 1.88 12.34 -12.63
N GLU A 12 3.18 12.07 -12.52
CA GLU A 12 4.09 12.81 -11.63
C GLU A 12 4.18 14.29 -12.02
N GLU A 13 4.28 14.59 -13.31
CA GLU A 13 4.26 15.95 -13.84
C GLU A 13 2.93 16.67 -13.53
N ARG A 14 1.80 15.97 -13.65
CA ARG A 14 0.48 16.53 -13.31
C ARG A 14 0.33 16.81 -11.82
N VAL A 15 0.87 15.95 -10.96
CA VAL A 15 0.89 16.16 -9.50
C VAL A 15 1.82 17.32 -9.14
N ALA A 16 2.99 17.42 -9.76
CA ALA A 16 3.92 18.54 -9.56
C ALA A 16 3.32 19.87 -10.06
N ALA A 17 2.65 19.87 -11.21
CA ALA A 17 1.96 21.05 -11.75
C ALA A 17 0.76 21.47 -10.88
N SER A 18 0.07 20.52 -10.24
CA SER A 18 -0.98 20.84 -9.27
C SER A 18 -0.40 21.50 -8.01
N ARG A 19 0.74 21.00 -7.51
CA ARG A 19 1.42 21.59 -6.34
C ARG A 19 1.92 23.01 -6.61
N ARG A 20 2.47 23.26 -7.80
CA ARG A 20 2.92 24.60 -8.23
C ARG A 20 1.76 25.59 -8.33
N ARG A 21 0.59 25.14 -8.82
CA ARG A 21 -0.62 25.99 -8.85
C ARG A 21 -1.10 26.38 -7.46
N CYS A 22 -1.17 25.44 -6.52
CA CYS A 22 -1.54 25.77 -5.13
C CYS A 22 -0.55 26.71 -4.45
N GLN A 23 0.75 26.64 -4.78
CA GLN A 23 1.76 27.56 -4.25
C GLN A 23 1.64 28.97 -4.84
N ALA A 24 1.43 29.09 -6.16
CA ALA A 24 1.21 30.38 -6.81
C ALA A 24 -0.07 31.07 -6.31
N GLU A 25 -1.15 30.30 -6.09
CA GLU A 25 -2.41 30.79 -5.50
C GLU A 25 -2.25 31.27 -4.04
N GLN A 26 -1.26 30.74 -3.30
CA GLN A 26 -0.91 31.20 -1.94
C GLN A 26 -0.10 32.51 -1.97
N GLU A 27 0.82 32.66 -2.93
CA GLU A 27 1.63 33.87 -3.09
C GLU A 27 0.80 35.08 -3.58
N GLU A 28 -0.22 34.85 -4.41
CA GLU A 28 -1.11 35.92 -4.93
C GLU A 28 -2.01 36.55 -3.84
N GLN A 29 -2.23 35.84 -2.72
CA GLN A 29 -3.04 36.34 -1.59
C GLN A 29 -2.27 37.20 -0.57
N GLU A 30 -0.93 37.17 -0.58
CA GLU A 30 -0.09 37.96 0.35
C GLU A 30 0.11 39.44 -0.09
N GLY A 31 -0.39 39.85 -1.25
CA GLY A 31 0.02 41.11 -1.91
C GLY A 31 -0.83 42.38 -1.74
N SER A 32 -1.93 42.40 -0.95
CA SER A 32 -2.84 43.57 -0.92
C SER A 32 -2.87 44.32 0.43
N PRO A 33 -2.48 45.61 0.49
CA PRO A 33 -2.40 46.33 1.76
C PRO A 33 -3.74 47.02 2.08
N VAL A 34 -4.52 46.46 3.01
CA VAL A 34 -5.72 47.12 3.55
C VAL A 34 -5.44 47.69 4.94
N ARG A 35 -5.20 49.00 5.02
CA ARG A 35 -5.27 49.76 6.28
C ARG A 35 -6.72 49.86 6.74
N ARG A 36 -7.13 49.31 7.89
CA ARG A 36 -8.13 49.93 8.81
C ARG A 36 -7.96 49.47 10.27
N ARG A 37 -8.13 50.43 11.18
CA ARG A 37 -8.06 50.29 12.64
C ARG A 37 -9.25 49.47 13.15
N GLY A 38 -8.98 48.46 13.97
CA GLY A 38 -9.96 47.62 14.64
C GLY A 38 -9.27 46.47 15.37
N ARG A 39 -9.87 45.97 16.45
CA ARG A 39 -9.39 44.87 17.30
C ARG A 39 -8.86 43.70 16.44
N PRO A 40 -7.73 43.04 16.80
CA PRO A 40 -7.21 41.94 16.00
C PRO A 40 -8.27 40.86 15.85
N ARG A 41 -8.75 40.67 14.62
CA ARG A 41 -9.43 39.43 14.25
C ARG A 41 -8.31 38.39 14.24
N VAL A 42 -8.41 37.39 15.12
CA VAL A 42 -7.56 36.20 15.01
C VAL A 42 -7.92 35.60 13.66
N GLU A 43 -7.05 35.82 12.67
CA GLU A 43 -7.12 35.14 11.38
C GLU A 43 -7.15 33.64 11.69
N PRO A 44 -8.09 32.85 11.13
CA PRO A 44 -8.04 31.41 11.26
C PRO A 44 -6.77 30.98 10.49
N SER A 45 -5.65 30.89 11.21
CA SER A 45 -4.50 30.12 10.79
C SER A 45 -5.06 28.80 10.26
N GLN A 46 -4.61 28.37 9.09
CA GLN A 46 -5.03 27.17 8.38
C GLN A 46 -4.92 25.91 9.26
N THR A 47 -5.80 25.77 10.24
CA THR A 47 -5.85 24.65 11.14
C THR A 47 -6.54 23.55 10.37
N ILE A 48 -5.73 22.63 9.84
CA ILE A 48 -6.22 21.34 9.35
C ILE A 48 -7.21 20.83 10.39
N PRO A 49 -8.49 20.62 10.03
CA PRO A 49 -9.47 20.15 11.00
C PRO A 49 -8.95 18.85 11.62
N ALA A 50 -9.14 18.66 12.92
CA ALA A 50 -8.56 17.53 13.65
C ALA A 50 -8.83 16.16 13.00
N ALA A 51 -9.95 16.03 12.28
CA ALA A 51 -10.32 14.84 11.50
C ALA A 51 -9.33 14.51 10.35
N TYR A 52 -8.63 15.50 9.79
CA TYR A 52 -7.63 15.33 8.71
C TYR A 52 -6.20 15.24 9.23
N ILE A 53 -5.98 15.41 10.54
CA ILE A 53 -4.67 15.18 11.16
C ILE A 53 -4.52 13.67 11.37
N SER A 54 -3.80 13.03 10.46
CA SER A 54 -3.47 11.62 10.56
C SER A 54 -2.73 11.34 11.87
N GLN A 55 -3.29 10.47 12.71
CA GLN A 55 -2.66 10.03 13.95
C GLN A 55 -1.60 8.94 13.70
N LEU A 56 -1.15 8.73 12.45
CA LEU A 56 -0.09 7.76 12.12
C LEU A 56 1.18 8.00 12.94
N SER A 57 1.51 9.24 13.27
CA SER A 57 2.63 9.60 14.16
C SER A 57 2.47 9.12 15.61
N ARG A 58 1.25 8.75 16.02
CA ARG A 58 0.97 8.15 17.33
C ARG A 58 1.02 6.63 17.32
N LEU A 59 1.03 6.00 16.14
CA LEU A 59 1.14 4.55 16.05
C LEU A 59 2.59 4.15 16.32
N ARG A 60 2.77 3.33 17.35
CA ARG A 60 4.04 2.64 17.57
C ARG A 60 4.14 1.50 16.58
N LEU A 61 5.30 1.34 15.97
CA LEU A 61 5.59 0.18 15.14
C LEU A 61 5.45 -1.07 16.03
N LEU A 62 4.64 -2.04 15.59
CA LEU A 62 4.59 -3.35 16.23
C LEU A 62 5.80 -4.14 15.75
N ASP A 63 6.72 -4.44 16.66
CA ASP A 63 7.85 -5.32 16.40
C ASP A 63 7.58 -6.68 17.03
N LEU A 64 7.33 -7.69 16.19
CA LEU A 64 7.12 -9.09 16.59
C LEU A 64 8.45 -9.88 16.63
N GLY A 65 9.58 -9.23 16.35
CA GLY A 65 10.88 -9.88 16.22
C GLY A 65 11.04 -10.65 14.90
N ARG A 66 11.87 -11.70 14.94
CA ARG A 66 12.20 -12.51 13.76
C ARG A 66 11.11 -13.56 13.50
N MET A 67 10.80 -13.77 12.23
CA MET A 67 9.94 -14.85 11.75
C MET A 67 10.80 -16.11 11.56
N ASP A 68 11.10 -16.80 12.66
CA ASP A 68 12.08 -17.90 12.69
C ASP A 68 11.53 -19.20 13.30
N LYS A 69 10.23 -19.25 13.61
CA LYS A 69 9.60 -20.43 14.21
C LYS A 69 8.99 -21.30 13.13
N GLU A 70 9.51 -22.50 13.00
CA GLU A 70 9.15 -23.41 11.92
C GLU A 70 7.96 -24.31 12.29
N CYS A 71 6.98 -24.41 11.39
CA CYS A 71 5.88 -25.35 11.51
C CYS A 71 6.35 -26.79 11.28
N SER A 72 6.03 -27.70 12.21
CA SER A 72 6.41 -29.13 12.14
C SER A 72 5.81 -29.91 10.96
N HIS A 73 4.76 -29.38 10.32
CA HIS A 73 4.04 -30.09 9.25
C HIS A 73 4.40 -29.60 7.84
N CYS A 74 4.56 -28.29 7.66
CA CYS A 74 4.77 -27.68 6.34
C CYS A 74 6.04 -26.85 6.23
N HIS A 75 6.84 -26.75 7.29
CA HIS A 75 8.10 -26.01 7.34
C HIS A 75 7.98 -24.50 7.07
N ALA A 76 6.75 -23.96 7.08
CA ALA A 76 6.53 -22.52 7.03
C ALA A 76 7.08 -21.83 8.29
N LEU A 77 7.68 -20.66 8.09
CA LEU A 77 8.21 -19.82 9.17
C LEU A 77 7.13 -18.87 9.69
N HIS A 78 7.10 -18.70 11.00
CA HIS A 78 6.14 -17.88 11.74
C HIS A 78 6.81 -17.04 12.81
N TRP A 79 6.09 -16.03 13.29
CA TRP A 79 6.39 -15.37 14.57
C TRP A 79 5.84 -16.18 15.74
N ILE A 80 6.52 -16.13 16.88
CA ILE A 80 6.09 -16.86 18.10
C ILE A 80 4.74 -16.36 18.64
N ASP A 81 4.42 -15.09 18.38
CA ASP A 81 3.17 -14.45 18.81
C ASP A 81 1.98 -14.85 17.93
N GLU A 82 2.21 -15.43 16.75
CA GLU A 82 1.16 -15.98 15.88
C GLU A 82 0.71 -17.39 16.27
N ARG A 83 1.38 -18.01 17.25
CA ARG A 83 1.02 -19.36 17.69
C ARG A 83 -0.42 -19.39 18.21
N GLN A 84 -1.03 -20.56 18.20
CA GLN A 84 -2.32 -20.76 18.85
C GLN A 84 -2.21 -20.50 20.36
N GLU A 85 -3.22 -19.86 20.95
CA GLU A 85 -3.25 -19.59 22.38
C GLU A 85 -3.23 -20.88 23.23
N THR A 86 -3.79 -21.96 22.69
CA THR A 86 -3.77 -23.31 23.28
C THR A 86 -2.39 -23.98 23.24
N SER A 87 -1.46 -23.46 22.45
CA SER A 87 -0.12 -24.02 22.27
C SER A 87 0.90 -23.37 23.21
N SER A 88 1.87 -24.17 23.64
CA SER A 88 2.91 -23.71 24.54
C SER A 88 4.00 -22.93 23.79
N MET A 89 4.73 -22.06 24.48
CA MET A 89 5.91 -21.40 23.88
C MET A 89 7.03 -22.39 23.51
N ARG A 90 7.10 -23.55 24.18
CA ARG A 90 8.11 -24.59 23.91
C ARG A 90 7.76 -25.43 22.69
N TYR A 91 6.46 -25.66 22.48
CA TYR A 91 5.90 -26.41 21.36
C TYR A 91 4.78 -25.59 20.72
N PRO A 92 5.13 -24.54 19.96
CA PRO A 92 4.14 -23.71 19.28
C PRO A 92 3.50 -24.48 18.13
N SER A 93 2.21 -24.23 17.92
CA SER A 93 1.46 -24.74 16.76
C SER A 93 0.76 -23.58 16.04
N TRP A 94 0.57 -23.74 14.73
CA TRP A 94 -0.07 -22.75 13.87
C TRP A 94 -1.13 -23.42 13.00
N GLU A 95 -2.27 -22.74 12.87
CA GLU A 95 -3.35 -23.14 11.97
C GLU A 95 -3.41 -22.31 10.69
N SER A 96 -2.69 -21.19 10.65
CA SER A 96 -2.70 -20.24 9.54
C SER A 96 -2.03 -20.78 8.28
N CYS A 97 -1.08 -21.71 8.41
CA CYS A 97 -0.39 -22.32 7.28
C CYS A 97 -1.12 -23.56 6.74
N CYS A 98 -1.00 -24.70 7.41
CA CYS A 98 -1.44 -26.01 6.91
C CYS A 98 -2.59 -26.61 7.73
N LYS A 99 -3.22 -25.83 8.63
CA LYS A 99 -4.24 -26.33 9.56
C LYS A 99 -3.78 -27.60 10.31
N GLN A 100 -2.60 -27.51 10.94
CA GLN A 100 -1.95 -28.63 11.65
C GLN A 100 -1.74 -29.88 10.77
N GLY A 101 -1.41 -29.69 9.49
CA GLY A 101 -1.18 -30.76 8.52
C GLY A 101 -2.43 -31.28 7.82
N SER A 102 -3.61 -30.70 8.09
CA SER A 102 -4.86 -31.06 7.39
C SER A 102 -4.87 -30.63 5.93
N VAL A 103 -4.08 -29.62 5.56
CA VAL A 103 -4.00 -29.08 4.20
C VAL A 103 -2.55 -29.17 3.71
N GLN A 104 -2.37 -29.80 2.55
CA GLN A 104 -1.10 -29.76 1.83
C GLN A 104 -1.05 -28.52 0.93
N LEU A 105 -0.26 -27.53 1.33
CA LEU A 105 -0.02 -26.34 0.50
C LEU A 105 0.90 -26.72 -0.67
N GLN A 106 0.55 -26.30 -1.88
CA GLN A 106 1.45 -26.43 -3.02
C GLN A 106 2.63 -25.48 -2.87
N LEU A 107 3.81 -25.93 -3.26
CA LEU A 107 5.00 -25.09 -3.26
C LEU A 107 4.83 -23.98 -4.31
N LEU A 108 5.22 -22.76 -3.95
CA LEU A 108 5.22 -21.65 -4.90
C LEU A 108 6.17 -21.97 -6.06
N PRO A 109 5.82 -21.57 -7.29
CA PRO A 109 6.75 -21.67 -8.40
C PRO A 109 8.00 -20.84 -8.10
N ASP A 110 9.12 -21.27 -8.68
CA ASP A 110 10.37 -20.55 -8.57
C ASP A 110 10.23 -19.11 -9.05
N LEU A 111 10.77 -18.19 -8.25
CA LEU A 111 10.80 -16.79 -8.63
C LEU A 111 11.63 -16.62 -9.93
N PRO A 112 11.21 -15.75 -10.87
CA PRO A 112 11.99 -15.48 -12.07
C PRO A 112 13.43 -15.09 -11.74
N GLU A 113 14.40 -15.58 -12.53
CA GLU A 113 15.84 -15.45 -12.26
C GLU A 113 16.28 -14.01 -11.94
N TYR A 114 15.81 -13.05 -12.73
CA TYR A 114 16.09 -11.64 -12.52
C TYR A 114 15.69 -11.13 -11.12
N LEU A 115 14.55 -11.59 -10.61
CA LEU A 115 14.08 -11.20 -9.28
C LEU A 115 14.84 -11.93 -8.17
N LYS A 116 15.23 -13.19 -8.38
CA LYS A 116 16.12 -13.93 -7.47
C LYS A 116 17.45 -13.21 -7.32
N ASP A 117 18.10 -12.90 -8.44
CA ASP A 117 19.36 -12.14 -8.47
C ASP A 117 19.25 -10.82 -7.71
N LEU A 118 18.15 -10.09 -7.90
CA LEU A 118 17.96 -8.78 -7.30
C LEU A 118 17.73 -8.84 -5.77
N LEU A 119 17.10 -9.91 -5.28
CA LEU A 119 16.90 -10.16 -3.85
C LEU A 119 18.21 -10.58 -3.16
N GLU A 120 19.01 -11.42 -3.83
CA GLU A 120 20.26 -11.96 -3.29
C GLU A 120 21.42 -10.97 -3.36
N ARG A 121 21.43 -10.08 -4.37
CA ARG A 121 22.48 -9.07 -4.54
C ARG A 121 22.66 -8.19 -3.31
N THR A 122 23.92 -7.96 -2.96
CA THR A 122 24.36 -7.11 -1.84
C THR A 122 24.95 -5.77 -2.29
N ASP A 123 24.98 -5.53 -3.60
CA ASP A 123 25.43 -4.27 -4.18
C ASP A 123 24.40 -3.14 -4.01
N THR A 124 24.71 -1.96 -4.55
CA THR A 124 23.85 -0.78 -4.42
C THR A 124 22.47 -1.01 -5.02
N GLN A 125 22.38 -1.74 -6.14
CA GLN A 125 21.13 -2.07 -6.81
C GLN A 125 20.29 -3.04 -5.98
N GLY A 126 20.88 -4.13 -5.47
CA GLY A 126 20.15 -5.09 -4.63
C GLY A 126 19.64 -4.46 -3.31
N ARG A 127 20.46 -3.60 -2.68
CA ARG A 127 20.01 -2.82 -1.50
C ARG A 127 18.88 -1.87 -1.84
N HIS A 128 19.03 -1.08 -2.90
CA HIS A 128 17.98 -0.18 -3.36
C HIS A 128 16.66 -0.92 -3.62
N PHE A 129 16.73 -2.10 -4.25
CA PHE A 129 15.54 -2.91 -4.49
C PHE A 129 14.86 -3.36 -3.19
N LYS A 130 15.62 -3.92 -2.25
CA LYS A 130 15.11 -4.39 -0.96
C LYS A 130 14.51 -3.26 -0.11
N ASP A 131 15.17 -2.11 -0.08
CA ASP A 131 14.72 -0.95 0.70
C ASP A 131 13.43 -0.34 0.12
N ASN A 132 13.21 -0.48 -1.20
CA ASN A 132 12.07 0.11 -1.90
C ASN A 132 11.01 -0.93 -2.35
N LEU A 133 11.05 -2.17 -1.86
CA LEU A 133 10.15 -3.25 -2.27
C LEU A 133 8.67 -2.85 -2.19
N ARG A 134 8.27 -2.11 -1.14
CA ARG A 134 6.90 -1.61 -0.96
C ARG A 134 6.50 -0.61 -2.05
N GLN A 135 7.41 0.26 -2.47
CA GLN A 135 7.15 1.24 -3.52
C GLN A 135 6.99 0.56 -4.86
N TYR A 136 7.86 -0.42 -5.18
CA TYR A 136 7.70 -1.24 -6.37
C TYR A 136 6.35 -1.97 -6.36
N ASN A 137 6.01 -2.69 -5.28
CA ASN A 137 4.73 -3.39 -5.19
C ASN A 137 3.54 -2.44 -5.33
N ALA A 138 3.59 -1.25 -4.74
CA ALA A 138 2.53 -0.24 -4.87
C ALA A 138 2.41 0.29 -6.31
N ALA A 139 3.53 0.48 -7.02
CA ALA A 139 3.53 0.95 -8.41
C ALA A 139 2.91 -0.07 -9.38
N PHE A 140 2.94 -1.37 -9.04
CA PHE A 140 2.32 -2.44 -9.81
C PHE A 140 0.95 -2.86 -9.26
N ALA A 141 0.49 -2.31 -8.13
CA ALA A 141 -0.80 -2.63 -7.52
C ALA A 141 -2.01 -1.97 -8.21
N PHE A 142 -1.83 -1.38 -9.40
CA PHE A 142 -2.95 -0.85 -10.16
C PHE A 142 -3.84 -2.00 -10.65
N THR A 143 -4.92 -2.25 -9.92
CA THR A 143 -6.06 -2.98 -10.43
C THR A 143 -6.66 -2.16 -11.58
N SER A 144 -6.69 -2.72 -12.79
CA SER A 144 -7.53 -2.15 -13.84
C SER A 144 -8.99 -2.20 -13.37
N LEU A 145 -9.70 -1.08 -13.44
CA LEU A 145 -11.14 -1.07 -13.23
C LEU A 145 -11.80 -1.50 -14.54
N GLY A 146 -12.24 -2.76 -14.61
CA GLY A 146 -13.21 -3.21 -15.62
C GLY A 146 -14.58 -2.64 -15.26
N CYS A 147 -15.04 -1.64 -16.01
CA CYS A 147 -16.41 -1.13 -15.88
C CYS A 147 -17.16 -1.47 -17.17
N ASP A 148 -18.04 -2.46 -17.08
CA ASP A 148 -19.02 -2.71 -18.14
C ASP A 148 -20.10 -1.63 -18.05
N ILE A 149 -20.16 -0.77 -19.07
CA ILE A 149 -21.24 0.21 -19.21
C ILE A 149 -22.50 -0.56 -19.62
N VAL A 150 -23.24 -1.06 -18.63
CA VAL A 150 -24.55 -1.66 -18.86
C VAL A 150 -25.52 -0.58 -19.32
N SER A 151 -26.10 -0.76 -20.50
CA SER A 151 -27.20 0.07 -20.97
C SER A 151 -28.39 -0.05 -20.01
N PRO A 152 -29.26 0.97 -19.90
CA PRO A 152 -30.42 0.91 -19.01
C PRO A 152 -31.34 -0.29 -19.27
N GLU A 153 -31.32 -0.83 -20.49
CA GLU A 153 -32.17 -1.93 -20.96
C GLU A 153 -31.69 -3.30 -20.44
N ASP A 154 -30.40 -3.42 -20.10
CA ASP A 154 -29.78 -4.67 -19.64
C ASP A 154 -29.82 -4.84 -18.11
N ARG A 155 -30.14 -3.77 -17.36
CA ARG A 155 -30.22 -3.77 -15.89
C ARG A 155 -31.29 -4.72 -15.33
N ALA A 156 -32.32 -5.05 -16.10
CA ALA A 156 -33.38 -5.98 -15.67
C ALA A 156 -32.96 -7.46 -15.73
N LYS A 157 -31.86 -7.80 -16.42
CA LYS A 157 -31.36 -9.18 -16.56
C LYS A 157 -30.11 -9.48 -15.74
N ALA A 158 -29.39 -8.45 -15.28
CA ALA A 158 -28.07 -8.58 -14.65
C ALA A 158 -28.08 -8.64 -13.11
N ALA A 159 -29.19 -9.05 -12.47
CA ALA A 159 -29.25 -9.22 -11.00
C ALA A 159 -28.46 -10.45 -10.48
N THR A 160 -27.70 -11.13 -11.33
CA THR A 160 -26.89 -12.30 -10.97
C THR A 160 -25.42 -12.05 -11.27
N ALA A 161 -24.63 -12.02 -10.20
CA ALA A 161 -23.17 -12.12 -10.15
C ALA A 161 -22.38 -10.99 -10.84
N THR A 162 -22.20 -9.88 -10.12
CA THR A 162 -21.05 -9.00 -10.34
C THR A 162 -19.79 -9.74 -9.89
N THR A 163 -19.21 -10.54 -10.79
CA THR A 163 -17.88 -11.13 -10.60
C THR A 163 -16.85 -10.04 -10.84
N ILE A 164 -16.22 -9.55 -9.77
CA ILE A 164 -15.02 -8.71 -9.90
C ILE A 164 -13.88 -9.65 -10.30
N THR A 165 -13.53 -9.67 -11.59
CA THR A 165 -12.32 -10.36 -12.05
C THR A 165 -11.12 -9.48 -11.70
N ILE A 166 -10.27 -9.96 -10.79
CA ILE A 166 -8.95 -9.37 -10.54
C ILE A 166 -8.04 -9.87 -11.67
N GLU A 167 -7.82 -9.06 -12.69
CA GLU A 167 -6.69 -9.26 -13.61
C GLU A 167 -5.43 -8.67 -12.96
N MET A 168 -4.49 -9.54 -12.57
CA MET A 168 -3.12 -9.14 -12.30
C MET A 168 -2.37 -9.14 -13.64
N ALA A 169 -1.86 -7.97 -14.04
CA ALA A 169 -1.04 -7.81 -15.24
C ALA A 169 0.34 -8.49 -15.10
#